data_AF-A0A7X7T8R2-F1
#
_entry.id   AF-A0A7X7T8R2-F1
#
_cell.length_a   1.000
_cell.length_b   1.000
_cell.length_c   1.000
_cell.angle_alpha   90.00
_cell.angle_beta   90.00
_cell.angle_gamma   90.00
#
_symmetry.space_group_name_H-M   'P 1'
#
loop_
_entity.id
_entity.type
_entity.pdbx_description
1 polymer ?
#
loop_
_entity_poly.entity_id
_entity_poly.type
_entity_poly.pdbx_seq_one_letter_code
_entity_poly.pdbx_strand_id
1 'polypeptide(L)'
;MLDHLNKVETDYILLMLEDYFLRQDVDENKLNRLINLMEENKDISTFNLVHAPIEFEKKNRLGDFLLRPRKGRYRFACTGLWRVSHLKQYILPNESPWQWEVDGNYRSAFTDNRFYMLAGDAEPYLDYGFSYDWMGIKKGKWVIEDVGPLFEANGLKVNFEDLGIYHKPGRIPMRSRATPTWRKKISMFLAQLKPKYVKRLFETAKKYRIAKQQVKSIQ
;
A
#
# COMPACT_ATOMS: atom_id res chain seq x y z
N MET A 1 12.77 -10.37 -6.17
CA MET A 1 12.58 -9.63 -4.90
C MET A 1 13.27 -10.30 -3.72
N LEU A 2 12.98 -11.57 -3.42
CA LEU A 2 13.58 -12.27 -2.27
C LEU A 2 15.11 -12.31 -2.30
N ASP A 3 15.72 -12.57 -3.46
CA ASP A 3 17.18 -12.58 -3.61
C ASP A 3 17.84 -11.22 -3.29
N HIS A 4 17.13 -10.13 -3.57
CA HIS A 4 17.62 -8.78 -3.26
C HIS A 4 17.47 -8.49 -1.77
N LEU A 5 16.33 -8.89 -1.19
CA LEU A 5 16.08 -8.76 0.25
C LEU A 5 17.04 -9.62 1.10
N ASN A 6 17.60 -10.69 0.53
CA ASN A 6 18.64 -11.49 1.19
C ASN A 6 20.01 -10.80 1.27
N LYS A 7 20.24 -9.75 0.47
CA LYS A 7 21.46 -8.93 0.53
C LYS A 7 21.36 -7.78 1.53
N VAL A 8 20.18 -7.55 2.11
CA VAL A 8 19.95 -6.49 3.09
C VAL A 8 20.48 -6.95 4.44
N GLU A 9 21.46 -6.21 4.96
CA GLU A 9 22.15 -6.53 6.22
C GLU A 9 21.48 -5.86 7.45
N THR A 10 20.61 -4.88 7.22
CA THR A 10 19.88 -4.18 8.28
C THR A 10 18.59 -4.90 8.68
N ASP A 11 18.18 -4.76 9.93
CA ASP A 11 16.92 -5.35 10.43
C ASP A 11 15.67 -4.70 9.82
N TYR A 12 15.81 -3.46 9.35
CA TYR A 12 14.75 -2.66 8.76
C TYR A 12 15.10 -2.22 7.35
N ILE A 13 14.06 -2.11 6.52
CA ILE A 13 14.15 -1.60 5.16
C ILE A 13 13.01 -0.62 4.90
N LEU A 14 13.32 0.50 4.24
CA LEU A 14 12.31 1.33 3.61
C LEU A 14 12.01 0.77 2.22
N LEU A 15 10.84 0.17 2.06
CA LEU A 15 10.35 -0.32 0.77
C LEU A 15 9.64 0.81 0.03
N MET A 16 10.08 1.10 -1.19
CA MET A 16 9.46 2.05 -2.12
C MET A 16 9.52 1.47 -3.55
N LEU A 17 8.60 1.91 -4.41
CA LEU A 17 8.66 1.61 -5.85
C LEU A 17 9.59 2.58 -6.57
N GLU A 18 10.10 2.16 -7.72
CA GLU A 18 11.02 2.95 -8.55
C GLU A 18 10.40 4.24 -9.12
N ASP A 19 9.07 4.31 -9.20
CA ASP A 19 8.32 5.48 -9.67
C ASP A 19 7.89 6.43 -8.55
N TYR A 20 8.32 6.18 -7.30
CA TYR A 20 8.05 7.01 -6.13
C TYR A 20 9.21 7.96 -5.88
N PHE A 21 9.32 8.97 -6.76
CA PHE A 21 10.38 9.96 -6.69
C PHE A 21 10.20 10.91 -5.50
N LEU A 22 11.16 10.93 -4.59
CA LEU A 22 11.18 11.87 -3.46
C LEU A 22 11.23 13.31 -3.96
N ARG A 23 10.43 14.18 -3.34
CA ARG A 23 10.26 15.59 -3.73
C ARG A 23 10.82 16.58 -2.72
N GLN A 24 11.11 16.09 -1.52
CA GLN A 24 11.72 16.86 -0.44
C GLN A 24 12.64 15.95 0.38
N ASP A 25 13.47 16.58 1.20
CA ASP A 25 14.33 15.87 2.14
C ASP A 25 13.51 15.03 3.13
N VAL A 26 14.03 13.85 3.44
CA VAL A 26 13.39 12.92 4.36
C VAL A 26 13.78 13.29 5.80
N ASP A 27 12.77 13.44 6.66
CA ASP A 27 13.00 13.65 8.10
C ASP A 27 13.44 12.33 8.75
N GLU A 28 14.76 12.18 8.93
CA GLU A 28 15.35 11.01 9.57
C GLU A 28 14.85 10.79 11.01
N ASN A 29 14.55 11.87 11.75
CA ASN A 29 14.06 11.74 13.12
C ASN A 29 12.67 11.09 13.15
N LYS A 30 11.81 11.39 12.17
CA LYS A 30 10.53 10.70 11.99
C LYS A 30 10.73 9.20 11.77
N LEU A 31 11.65 8.81 10.88
CA LEU A 31 11.91 7.40 10.61
C LEU A 31 12.55 6.66 11.80
N ASN A 32 13.50 7.30 12.49
CA ASN A 32 14.15 6.73 13.67
C ASN A 32 13.15 6.48 14.81
N ARG A 33 12.14 7.34 14.98
CA ARG A 33 11.04 7.07 15.93
C ARG A 33 10.25 5.81 15.58
N LEU A 34 10.00 5.56 14.29
CA LEU A 34 9.33 4.33 13.86
C LEU A 34 10.19 3.10 14.11
N ILE A 35 11.49 3.18 13.84
CA ILE A 35 12.45 2.11 14.14
C ILE A 35 12.42 1.78 15.64
N ASN A 36 12.49 2.79 16.52
CA ASN A 36 12.42 2.58 17.96
C ASN A 36 11.11 1.91 18.40
N LEU A 37 9.98 2.33 17.84
CA LEU A 37 8.69 1.67 18.10
C LEU A 37 8.68 0.21 17.65
N MET A 38 9.31 -0.12 16.51
CA MET A 38 9.44 -1.50 16.05
C MET A 38 10.42 -2.29 16.95
N GLU A 39 11.47 -1.67 17.46
CA GLU A 39 12.40 -2.31 18.41
C GLU A 39 11.69 -2.70 19.71
N GLU A 40 10.88 -1.81 20.26
CA GLU A 40 10.06 -2.04 21.46
C GLU A 40 8.93 -3.05 21.21
N ASN A 41 8.47 -3.19 19.96
CA ASN A 41 7.34 -4.04 19.59
C ASN A 41 7.72 -5.00 18.46
N LYS A 42 8.32 -6.14 18.83
CA LYS A 42 8.86 -7.12 17.87
C LYS A 42 7.82 -7.72 16.93
N ASP A 43 6.54 -7.72 17.31
CA ASP A 43 5.43 -8.21 16.48
C ASP A 43 4.97 -7.21 15.41
N ILE A 44 5.45 -5.96 15.42
CA ILE A 44 5.19 -5.00 14.34
C ILE A 44 6.01 -5.40 13.11
N SER A 45 5.31 -5.64 12.00
CA SER A 45 5.94 -5.97 10.71
C SER A 45 6.24 -4.74 9.88
N THR A 46 5.32 -3.77 9.90
CA THR A 46 5.44 -2.58 9.05
C THR A 46 4.66 -1.39 9.57
N PHE A 47 5.21 -0.22 9.30
CA PHE A 47 4.50 1.04 9.20
C PHE A 47 4.36 1.41 7.72
N ASN A 48 3.16 1.23 7.16
CA ASN A 48 2.86 1.69 5.81
C ASN A 48 2.75 3.23 5.83
N LEU A 49 3.57 3.90 5.03
CA LEU A 49 3.72 5.36 5.03
C LEU A 49 2.74 6.07 4.09
N VAL A 50 1.80 5.32 3.52
CA VAL A 50 0.67 5.85 2.74
C VAL A 50 -0.54 6.05 3.66
N HIS A 51 -1.26 7.16 3.46
CA HIS A 51 -2.46 7.48 4.23
C HIS A 51 -3.56 6.42 4.08
N ALA A 52 -4.13 6.03 5.20
CA ALA A 52 -5.28 5.16 5.27
C ALA A 52 -6.50 5.85 4.66
N PRO A 53 -7.40 5.10 4.01
CA PRO A 53 -8.70 5.63 3.65
C PRO A 53 -9.46 6.10 4.89
N ILE A 54 -10.14 7.26 4.79
CA ILE A 54 -10.85 7.96 5.87
C ILE A 54 -11.80 7.04 6.67
N GLU A 55 -12.34 6.01 6.02
CA GLU A 55 -13.28 5.04 6.62
C GLU A 55 -12.70 4.24 7.81
N PHE A 56 -11.39 4.27 8.05
CA PHE A 56 -10.72 3.45 9.06
C PHE A 56 -10.19 4.20 10.29
N GLU A 57 -10.42 5.50 10.41
CA GLU A 57 -9.69 6.39 11.36
C GLU A 57 -10.00 6.21 12.86
N LYS A 58 -10.98 5.38 13.24
CA LYS A 58 -11.61 5.49 14.56
C LYS A 58 -11.15 4.52 15.66
N LYS A 59 -10.19 3.61 15.42
CA LYS A 59 -9.79 2.61 16.45
C LYS A 59 -8.30 2.23 16.37
N ASN A 60 -7.70 1.92 17.52
CA ASN A 60 -6.37 1.32 17.70
C ASN A 60 -5.21 2.11 17.07
N ARG A 61 -5.02 3.37 17.50
CA ARG A 61 -3.87 4.19 17.08
C ARG A 61 -2.60 3.88 17.89
N LEU A 62 -1.47 4.03 17.22
CA LEU A 62 -0.13 4.12 17.79
C LEU A 62 0.53 5.36 17.17
N GLY A 63 0.51 6.48 17.89
CA GLY A 63 0.88 7.79 17.33
C GLY A 63 0.04 8.12 16.09
N ASP A 64 0.74 8.43 15.00
CA ASP A 64 0.15 8.79 13.69
C ASP A 64 -0.41 7.59 12.92
N PHE A 65 -0.34 6.37 13.46
CA PHE A 65 -0.63 5.16 12.71
C PHE A 65 -1.83 4.39 13.25
N LEU A 66 -2.59 3.78 12.36
CA LEU A 66 -3.77 2.96 12.63
C LEU A 66 -3.43 1.48 12.50
N LEU A 67 -3.72 0.69 13.54
CA LEU A 67 -3.62 -0.76 13.46
C LEU A 67 -4.67 -1.32 12.49
N ARG A 68 -4.20 -2.13 11.53
CA ARG A 68 -5.07 -2.78 10.55
C ARG A 68 -5.69 -4.05 11.12
N PRO A 69 -6.99 -4.30 10.87
CA PRO A 69 -7.65 -5.52 11.36
C PRO A 69 -6.99 -6.77 10.78
N ARG A 70 -7.02 -7.88 11.56
CA ARG A 70 -6.42 -9.17 11.18
C ARG A 70 -6.89 -9.68 9.81
N LYS A 71 -8.18 -9.50 9.53
CA LYS A 71 -8.80 -9.75 8.22
C LYS A 71 -9.23 -8.41 7.64
N GLY A 72 -8.62 -8.00 6.53
CA GLY A 72 -8.95 -6.72 5.92
C GLY A 72 -8.02 -6.35 4.79
N ARG A 73 -8.33 -5.21 4.17
CA ARG A 73 -7.50 -4.60 3.12
C ARG A 73 -6.48 -3.64 3.75
N TYR A 74 -5.45 -3.33 2.96
CA TYR A 74 -4.44 -2.33 3.26
C TYR A 74 -3.60 -2.68 4.50
N ARG A 75 -3.27 -3.98 4.68
CA ARG A 75 -2.20 -4.42 5.60
C ARG A 75 -0.84 -4.24 4.94
N PHE A 76 -0.79 -4.30 3.61
CA PHE A 76 0.39 -4.15 2.78
C PHE A 76 0.27 -2.88 1.95
N ALA A 77 1.39 -2.19 1.76
CA ALA A 77 1.57 -1.11 0.80
C ALA A 77 2.99 -1.18 0.25
N CYS A 78 3.18 -0.68 -0.97
CA CYS A 78 4.49 -0.58 -1.60
C CYS A 78 5.32 0.64 -1.16
N THR A 79 4.83 1.43 -0.19
CA THR A 79 5.59 2.43 0.57
C THR A 79 5.49 2.14 2.06
N GLY A 80 6.56 1.65 2.67
CA GLY A 80 6.54 1.32 4.09
C GLY A 80 7.90 1.04 4.69
N LEU A 81 8.03 1.31 5.98
CA LEU A 81 9.15 0.83 6.77
C LEU A 81 8.83 -0.59 7.24
N TRP A 82 9.65 -1.57 6.87
CA TRP A 82 9.43 -2.98 7.12
C TRP A 82 10.53 -3.60 7.97
N ARG A 83 10.16 -4.53 8.85
CA ARG A 83 11.10 -5.47 9.43
C ARG A 83 11.46 -6.50 8.37
N VAL A 84 12.74 -6.61 8.04
CA VAL A 84 13.24 -7.46 6.94
C VAL A 84 12.86 -8.93 7.17
N SER A 85 13.04 -9.43 8.39
CA SER A 85 12.71 -10.82 8.75
C SER A 85 11.23 -11.14 8.55
N HIS A 86 10.33 -10.19 8.81
CA HIS A 86 8.89 -10.37 8.59
C HIS A 86 8.53 -10.23 7.11
N LEU A 87 9.09 -9.25 6.41
CA LEU A 87 8.84 -9.04 4.99
C LEU A 87 9.18 -10.28 4.15
N LYS A 88 10.30 -10.95 4.46
CA LYS A 88 10.72 -12.21 3.80
C LYS A 88 9.66 -13.31 3.89
N GLN A 89 8.90 -13.39 4.98
CA GLN A 89 7.83 -14.39 5.16
C GLN A 89 6.65 -14.21 4.21
N TYR A 90 6.50 -13.01 3.62
CA TYR A 90 5.35 -12.67 2.79
C TYR A 90 5.64 -12.63 1.30
N ILE A 91 6.89 -12.82 0.88
CA ILE A 91 7.31 -12.82 -0.52
C ILE A 91 7.39 -14.27 -1.03
N LEU A 92 6.61 -14.56 -2.06
CA LEU A 92 6.67 -15.86 -2.75
C LEU A 92 7.45 -15.72 -4.08
N PRO A 93 8.21 -16.75 -4.52
CA PRO A 93 9.07 -16.66 -5.71
C PRO A 93 8.35 -16.28 -7.02
N ASN A 94 7.09 -16.67 -7.17
CA ASN A 94 6.31 -16.49 -8.41
C ASN A 94 5.21 -15.43 -8.29
N GLU A 95 5.42 -14.43 -7.43
CA GLU A 95 4.42 -13.40 -7.14
C GLU A 95 4.83 -12.04 -7.72
N SER A 96 3.95 -11.42 -8.50
CA SER A 96 4.14 -10.03 -8.92
C SER A 96 3.95 -9.06 -7.74
N PRO A 97 4.50 -7.83 -7.79
CA PRO A 97 4.32 -6.85 -6.71
C PRO A 97 2.85 -6.58 -6.36
N TRP A 98 1.97 -6.52 -7.36
CA TRP A 98 0.53 -6.32 -7.13
C TRP A 98 -0.14 -7.54 -6.50
N GLN A 99 0.23 -8.75 -6.93
CA GLN A 99 -0.24 -9.97 -6.27
C GLN A 99 0.26 -10.03 -4.82
N TRP A 100 1.51 -9.65 -4.57
CA TRP A 100 2.09 -9.59 -3.22
C TRP A 100 1.30 -8.65 -2.31
N GLU A 101 0.99 -7.44 -2.77
CA GLU A 101 0.23 -6.48 -1.99
C GLU A 101 -1.18 -7.01 -1.68
N VAL A 102 -1.87 -7.57 -2.69
CA VAL A 102 -3.24 -8.08 -2.53
C VAL A 102 -3.27 -9.35 -1.69
N ASP A 103 -2.46 -10.34 -2.05
CA ASP A 103 -2.48 -11.68 -1.47
C ASP A 103 -1.78 -11.75 -0.10
N GLY A 104 -0.82 -10.85 0.14
CA GLY A 104 -0.22 -10.61 1.47
C GLY A 104 -1.25 -10.25 2.54
N ASN A 105 -2.35 -9.55 2.18
CA ASN A 105 -3.44 -9.28 3.11
C ASN A 105 -4.12 -10.56 3.63
N TYR A 106 -4.23 -11.60 2.78
CA TYR A 106 -4.81 -12.88 3.20
C TYR A 106 -3.81 -13.71 4.01
N ARG A 107 -2.53 -13.73 3.62
CA ARG A 107 -1.47 -14.48 4.34
C ARG A 107 -1.27 -13.94 5.75
N SER A 108 -1.15 -12.62 5.88
CA SER A 108 -0.97 -11.94 7.16
C SER A 108 -2.12 -12.11 8.16
N ALA A 109 -3.28 -12.63 7.73
CA ALA A 109 -4.37 -12.98 8.65
C ALA A 109 -4.08 -14.24 9.47
N PHE A 110 -3.07 -15.03 9.09
CA PHE A 110 -2.67 -16.28 9.77
C PHE A 110 -1.37 -16.15 10.56
N THR A 111 -0.86 -14.93 10.70
CA THR A 111 0.29 -14.57 11.54
C THR A 111 -0.17 -13.66 12.67
N ASP A 112 0.59 -13.59 13.76
CA ASP A 112 0.32 -12.65 14.86
C ASP A 112 0.95 -11.26 14.66
N ASN A 113 1.63 -11.11 13.52
CA ASN A 113 2.19 -9.86 13.04
C ASN A 113 1.16 -8.71 12.97
N ARG A 114 1.56 -7.54 13.48
CA ARG A 114 0.83 -6.28 13.41
C ARG A 114 1.28 -5.44 12.22
N PHE A 115 0.30 -4.78 11.60
CA PHE A 115 0.47 -3.95 10.41
C PHE A 115 -0.21 -2.62 10.68
N TYR A 116 0.53 -1.55 10.49
CA TYR A 116 0.08 -0.19 10.74
C TYR A 116 0.03 0.61 9.44
N MET A 117 -0.88 1.56 9.35
CA MET A 117 -1.03 2.44 8.20
C MET A 117 -1.19 3.87 8.68
N LEU A 118 -0.54 4.82 8.02
CA LEU A 118 -0.58 6.23 8.39
C LEU A 118 -2.03 6.73 8.44
N ALA A 119 -2.40 7.45 9.48
CA ALA A 119 -3.76 7.98 9.63
C ALA A 119 -4.02 9.10 8.60
N GLY A 120 -5.26 9.26 8.16
CA GLY A 120 -5.62 10.24 7.12
C GLY A 120 -5.42 11.71 7.51
N ASP A 121 -5.38 11.99 8.81
CA ASP A 121 -5.13 13.30 9.44
C ASP A 121 -3.67 13.53 9.83
N ALA A 122 -2.79 12.55 9.62
CA ALA A 122 -1.36 12.69 9.94
C ALA A 122 -0.58 13.34 8.79
N GLU A 123 0.47 14.07 9.13
CA GLU A 123 1.40 14.61 8.14
C GLU A 123 2.15 13.48 7.41
N PRO A 124 2.43 13.60 6.10
CA PRO A 124 3.22 12.62 5.38
C PRO A 124 4.62 12.48 5.98
N TYR A 125 5.10 11.23 6.03
CA TYR A 125 6.47 10.90 6.41
C TYR A 125 7.43 10.99 5.22
N LEU A 126 6.90 10.81 4.01
CA LEU A 126 7.63 10.93 2.74
C LEU A 126 6.75 11.73 1.78
N ASP A 127 7.32 12.72 1.11
CA ASP A 127 6.70 13.29 -0.08
C ASP A 127 7.36 12.69 -1.32
N TYR A 128 6.61 11.83 -1.98
CA TYR A 128 6.98 11.22 -3.25
C TYR A 128 5.94 11.48 -4.35
N GLY A 129 5.11 12.52 -4.17
CA GLY A 129 4.14 12.91 -5.18
C GLY A 129 2.89 12.06 -5.29
N PHE A 130 2.54 11.35 -4.23
CA PHE A 130 1.42 10.42 -4.24
C PHE A 130 0.10 11.11 -4.62
N SER A 131 -0.51 10.67 -5.72
CA SER A 131 -1.90 10.96 -6.06
C SER A 131 -2.66 9.66 -6.33
N TYR A 132 -3.88 9.53 -5.81
CA TYR A 132 -4.71 8.34 -6.06
C TYR A 132 -4.92 8.04 -7.56
N ASP A 133 -4.77 9.05 -8.42
CA ASP A 133 -4.99 8.93 -9.84
C ASP A 133 -3.71 8.76 -10.66
N TRP A 134 -2.51 9.08 -10.15
CA TRP A 134 -1.23 8.99 -10.86
C TRP A 134 -0.01 9.05 -9.94
N MET A 135 1.11 8.50 -10.41
CA MET A 135 2.46 8.65 -9.85
C MET A 135 3.39 9.15 -10.96
N GLY A 136 4.71 8.93 -10.84
CA GLY A 136 5.64 9.22 -11.92
C GLY A 136 5.40 8.38 -13.18
N ILE A 137 4.87 7.16 -13.02
CA ILE A 137 4.49 6.28 -14.13
C ILE A 137 3.00 5.94 -14.06
N LYS A 138 2.33 5.93 -15.21
CA LYS A 138 0.95 5.45 -15.34
C LYS A 138 0.77 4.66 -16.63
N LYS A 139 0.31 3.41 -16.50
CA LYS A 139 0.15 2.47 -17.62
C LYS A 139 1.45 2.28 -18.44
N GLY A 140 2.58 2.22 -17.76
CA GLY A 140 3.90 2.03 -18.38
C GLY A 140 4.44 3.24 -19.12
N LYS A 141 3.90 4.45 -18.86
CA LYS A 141 4.31 5.70 -19.49
C LYS A 141 4.63 6.77 -18.45
N TRP A 142 5.54 7.67 -18.76
CA TRP A 142 5.89 8.82 -17.92
C TRP A 142 4.75 9.80 -17.80
N VAL A 143 4.38 10.19 -16.57
CA VAL A 143 3.43 11.27 -16.34
C VAL A 143 4.18 12.60 -16.43
N ILE A 144 4.22 13.20 -17.61
CA ILE A 144 5.19 14.28 -17.91
C ILE A 144 4.97 15.54 -17.06
N GLU A 145 3.71 15.86 -16.74
CA GLU A 145 3.39 16.98 -15.84
C GLU A 145 3.68 16.67 -14.36
N ASP A 146 4.20 15.47 -14.06
CA ASP A 146 4.64 15.06 -12.74
C ASP A 146 6.17 15.01 -12.69
N VAL A 147 6.77 14.22 -13.58
CA VAL A 147 8.21 13.94 -13.55
C VAL A 147 9.06 14.93 -14.33
N GLY A 148 8.51 15.59 -15.35
CA GLY A 148 9.26 16.51 -16.22
C GLY A 148 9.89 17.67 -15.43
N PRO A 149 9.10 18.47 -14.70
CA PRO A 149 9.63 19.55 -13.86
C PRO A 149 10.58 19.04 -12.77
N LEU A 150 10.28 17.87 -12.18
CA LEU A 150 11.11 17.26 -11.14
C LEU A 150 12.50 16.91 -11.68
N PHE A 151 12.56 16.26 -12.84
CA PHE A 151 13.83 15.85 -13.46
C PHE A 151 14.63 17.06 -13.94
N GLU A 152 13.98 18.05 -14.54
CA GLU A 152 14.62 19.29 -14.97
C GLU A 152 15.23 20.05 -13.78
N ALA A 153 14.47 20.23 -12.69
CA ALA A 153 14.93 20.91 -11.49
C ALA A 153 16.13 20.21 -10.82
N ASN A 154 16.26 18.90 -10.99
CA ASN A 154 17.37 18.10 -10.48
C ASN A 154 18.48 17.85 -11.51
N GLY A 155 18.43 18.48 -12.69
CA GLY A 155 19.43 18.32 -13.75
C GLY A 155 19.50 16.92 -14.36
N LEU A 156 18.44 16.12 -14.24
CA LEU A 156 18.38 14.76 -14.75
C LEU A 156 18.03 14.75 -16.24
N LYS A 157 18.89 14.13 -17.04
CA LYS A 157 18.65 13.90 -18.47
C LYS A 157 17.95 12.56 -18.65
N VAL A 158 16.65 12.60 -18.96
CA VAL A 158 15.82 11.41 -19.15
C VAL A 158 15.26 11.38 -20.56
N ASN A 159 15.39 10.25 -21.25
CA ASN A 159 14.69 10.03 -22.50
C ASN A 159 13.26 9.57 -22.23
N PHE A 160 12.29 10.47 -22.40
CA PHE A 160 10.88 10.15 -22.17
C PHE A 160 10.29 9.23 -23.25
N GLU A 161 10.97 9.00 -24.37
CA GLU A 161 10.48 8.12 -25.44
C GLU A 161 10.54 6.64 -25.07
N ASP A 162 11.49 6.23 -24.22
CA ASP A 162 11.72 4.81 -23.87
C ASP A 162 10.48 4.14 -23.26
N LEU A 163 9.75 4.87 -22.41
CA LEU A 163 8.46 4.43 -21.86
C LEU A 163 7.26 5.14 -22.52
N GLY A 164 7.51 6.22 -23.25
CA GLY A 164 6.49 7.10 -23.81
C GLY A 164 5.84 8.01 -22.77
N ILE A 165 5.02 8.94 -23.28
CA ILE A 165 4.43 10.02 -22.49
C ILE A 165 2.94 9.73 -22.19
N TYR A 166 2.56 10.00 -20.96
CA TYR A 166 1.20 10.11 -20.48
C TYR A 166 0.94 11.55 -20.01
N HIS A 167 -0.11 12.15 -20.56
CA HIS A 167 -0.59 13.46 -20.13
C HIS A 167 -1.73 13.29 -19.12
N LYS A 168 -1.65 14.03 -18.01
CA LYS A 168 -2.74 14.08 -17.02
C LYS A 168 -4.03 14.54 -17.72
N PRO A 169 -5.16 13.83 -17.56
CA PRO A 169 -6.44 14.32 -18.07
C PRO A 169 -6.77 15.65 -17.37
N GLY A 170 -7.31 16.61 -18.11
CA GLY A 170 -7.79 17.88 -17.52
C GLY A 170 -8.74 17.61 -16.36
N ARG A 171 -8.77 18.51 -15.35
CA ARG A 171 -9.59 18.35 -14.14
C ARG A 171 -11.04 18.00 -14.51
N ILE A 172 -11.44 16.76 -14.24
CA ILE A 172 -12.84 16.37 -14.32
C ILE A 172 -13.47 16.76 -12.98
N PRO A 173 -14.46 17.67 -12.95
CA PRO A 173 -15.08 18.06 -11.70
C PRO A 173 -15.67 16.84 -11.00
N MET A 174 -15.23 16.61 -9.77
CA MET A 174 -15.72 15.53 -8.93
C MET A 174 -17.19 15.79 -8.63
N ARG A 175 -18.09 15.05 -9.27
CA ARG A 175 -19.52 15.14 -8.96
C ARG A 175 -19.73 14.81 -7.49
N SER A 176 -20.35 15.72 -6.74
CA SER A 176 -20.73 15.46 -5.36
C SER A 176 -21.58 14.18 -5.32
N ARG A 177 -21.16 13.19 -4.53
CA ARG A 177 -21.92 11.97 -4.35
C ARG A 177 -23.15 12.31 -3.50
N ALA A 178 -24.28 12.58 -4.15
CA ALA A 178 -25.55 12.74 -3.45
C ALA A 178 -25.82 11.52 -2.55
N THR A 179 -26.30 11.78 -1.34
CA THR A 179 -26.66 10.71 -0.39
C THR A 179 -27.65 9.75 -1.05
N PRO A 180 -27.40 8.43 -1.04
CA PRO A 180 -28.26 7.48 -1.73
C PRO A 180 -29.67 7.49 -1.12
N THR A 181 -30.68 7.64 -1.98
CA THR A 181 -32.10 7.57 -1.60
C THR A 181 -32.45 6.22 -0.99
N TRP A 182 -33.56 6.12 -0.24
CA TRP A 182 -33.99 4.87 0.39
C TRP A 182 -34.17 3.72 -0.62
N ARG A 183 -34.73 4.00 -1.80
CA ARG A 183 -34.82 3.04 -2.92
C ARG A 183 -33.45 2.54 -3.37
N LYS A 184 -32.46 3.44 -3.43
CA LYS A 184 -31.08 3.09 -3.79
C LYS A 184 -30.41 2.27 -2.68
N LYS A 185 -30.67 2.55 -1.40
CA LYS A 185 -30.21 1.73 -0.28
C LYS A 185 -30.79 0.30 -0.33
N ILE A 186 -32.09 0.16 -0.58
CA ILE A 186 -32.73 -1.16 -0.78
C ILE A 186 -32.13 -1.87 -1.98
N SER A 187 -31.99 -1.18 -3.11
CA SER A 187 -31.35 -1.74 -4.30
C SER A 187 -29.92 -2.21 -4.04
N MET A 188 -29.14 -1.45 -3.26
CA MET A 188 -27.79 -1.84 -2.84
C MET A 188 -27.79 -3.05 -1.91
N PHE A 189 -28.75 -3.15 -0.98
CA PHE A 189 -28.93 -4.32 -0.13
C PHE A 189 -29.29 -5.57 -0.94
N LEU A 190 -30.31 -5.48 -1.79
CA LEU A 190 -30.70 -6.57 -2.71
C LEU A 190 -29.58 -6.93 -3.68
N ALA A 191 -28.76 -5.96 -4.07
CA ALA A 191 -27.58 -6.24 -4.90
C ALA A 191 -26.65 -7.24 -4.19
N GLN A 192 -26.48 -7.17 -2.87
CA GLN A 192 -25.63 -8.12 -2.11
C GLN A 192 -26.12 -9.57 -2.19
N LEU A 193 -27.40 -9.80 -2.50
CA LEU A 193 -27.98 -11.14 -2.70
C LEU A 193 -27.77 -11.66 -4.14
N LYS A 194 -27.29 -10.83 -5.07
CA LYS A 194 -27.04 -11.27 -6.45
C LYS A 194 -25.93 -12.34 -6.49
N PRO A 195 -26.00 -13.31 -7.42
CA PRO A 195 -25.04 -14.41 -7.53
C PRO A 195 -23.57 -13.98 -7.56
N LYS A 196 -23.27 -12.80 -8.13
CA LYS A 196 -21.91 -12.24 -8.18
C LYS A 196 -21.30 -11.97 -6.80
N TYR A 197 -22.09 -11.57 -5.81
CA TYR A 197 -21.59 -11.29 -4.46
C TYR A 197 -21.40 -12.58 -3.66
N VAL A 198 -22.30 -13.56 -3.85
CA VAL A 198 -22.13 -14.91 -3.31
C VAL A 198 -20.87 -15.56 -3.88
N LYS A 199 -20.65 -15.48 -5.20
CA LYS A 199 -19.41 -15.93 -5.85
C LYS A 199 -18.17 -15.27 -5.24
N ARG A 200 -18.22 -13.96 -4.99
CA ARG A 200 -17.13 -13.22 -4.33
C ARG A 200 -16.84 -13.70 -2.91
N LEU A 201 -17.85 -14.11 -2.15
CA LEU A 201 -17.66 -14.72 -0.83
C LEU A 201 -16.91 -16.05 -0.94
N PHE A 202 -17.32 -16.92 -1.87
CA PHE A 202 -16.61 -18.19 -2.14
C PHE A 202 -15.17 -17.96 -2.61
N GLU A 203 -14.94 -17.01 -3.50
CA GLU A 203 -13.59 -16.63 -3.94
C GLU A 203 -12.75 -16.13 -2.76
N THR A 204 -13.32 -15.28 -1.90
CA THR A 204 -12.63 -14.77 -0.71
C THR A 204 -12.28 -15.91 0.24
N ALA A 205 -13.21 -16.84 0.50
CA ALA A 205 -12.96 -18.02 1.34
C ALA A 205 -11.87 -18.92 0.73
N LYS A 206 -11.90 -19.13 -0.60
CA LYS A 206 -10.86 -19.86 -1.34
C LYS A 206 -9.49 -19.21 -1.16
N LYS A 207 -9.39 -17.88 -1.28
CA LYS A 207 -8.14 -17.13 -1.05
C LYS A 207 -7.62 -17.31 0.37
N TYR A 208 -8.45 -17.18 1.40
CA TYR A 208 -8.03 -17.44 2.78
C TYR A 208 -7.58 -18.89 2.99
N ARG A 209 -8.23 -19.88 2.35
CA ARG A 209 -7.81 -21.28 2.44
C ARG A 209 -6.42 -21.49 1.84
N ILE A 210 -6.17 -20.94 0.65
CA ILE A 210 -4.87 -21.00 -0.03
C ILE A 210 -3.80 -20.30 0.82
N ALA A 211 -4.08 -19.08 1.30
CA ALA A 211 -3.17 -18.33 2.14
C ALA A 211 -2.80 -19.09 3.44
N LYS A 212 -3.76 -19.79 4.06
CA LYS A 212 -3.51 -20.64 5.23
C LYS A 212 -2.55 -21.80 4.90
N GLN A 213 -2.67 -22.40 3.71
CA GLN A 213 -1.77 -23.46 3.27
C GLN A 213 -0.36 -22.91 3.00
N GLN A 214 -0.26 -21.75 2.37
CA GLN A 214 1.02 -21.08 2.09
C GLN A 214 1.78 -20.73 3.37
N VAL A 215 1.10 -20.15 4.37
CA VAL A 215 1.76 -19.82 5.66
C VAL A 215 2.29 -21.07 6.35
N LYS A 216 1.53 -22.18 6.31
CA LYS A 216 1.95 -23.47 6.87
C LYS A 216 3.13 -24.14 6.14
N SER A 217 3.37 -23.81 4.87
CA SER A 217 4.52 -24.36 4.13
C SER A 217 5.80 -23.55 4.29
N ILE A 218 5.70 -22.34 4.87
CA ILE A 218 6.83 -21.43 5.09
C ILE A 218 7.36 -21.55 6.53
N GLN A 219 6.53 -22.02 7.47
CA GLN A 219 6.85 -22.32 8.86
C GLN A 219 7.28 -23.78 9.02
#